data_AF-A0AA51NP45-F1
#
_entry.id   AF-A0AA51NP45-F1
#
_cell.length_a   1.000
_cell.length_b   1.000
_cell.length_c   1.000
_cell.angle_alpha   90.00
_cell.angle_beta   90.00
_cell.angle_gamma   90.00
#
_symmetry.space_group_name_H-M   'P 1'
#
loop_
_entity.id
_entity.type
_entity.pdbx_description
1 polymer ?
#
loop_
_entity_poly.entity_id
_entity_poly.type
_entity_poly.pdbx_seq_one_letter_code
_entity_poly.pdbx_strand_id
1 'polypeptide(L)'
;RPVFTVQQEDDPEAGIYKGHLVLTKDLVNRLAKEQSEPPEDPSMKIGWEGLIRAGAVEYLDAEEEETSMICMTPEDLELYRLQKAGIALDDDPGDDLNKRLKTKTNPTTHMYTHCEIHPSMILGICASIIPFPDHNQVR
;
A
#
# COMPACT_ATOMS: atom_id res chain seq x y z
N ARG A 1 -6.18 -1.02 12.38
CA ARG A 1 -6.66 -0.59 11.04
C ARG A 1 -6.11 -1.51 9.97
N PRO A 2 -6.82 -1.72 8.85
CA PRO A 2 -6.33 -2.58 7.79
C PRO A 2 -5.23 -1.91 6.98
N VAL A 3 -4.18 -2.64 6.67
CA VAL A 3 -3.04 -2.23 5.84
C VAL A 3 -2.66 -3.35 4.87
N PHE A 4 -1.94 -3.02 3.80
CA PHE A 4 -1.33 -4.05 2.96
C PHE A 4 -0.04 -4.58 3.58
N THR A 5 0.17 -5.88 3.46
CA THR A 5 1.38 -6.54 3.96
C THR A 5 2.50 -6.50 2.92
N VAL A 6 3.72 -6.22 3.37
CA VAL A 6 4.94 -6.28 2.55
C VAL A 6 5.64 -7.61 2.79
N GLN A 7 6.04 -8.27 1.72
CA GLN A 7 6.77 -9.52 1.76
C GLN A 7 8.14 -9.34 2.42
N GLN A 8 8.40 -10.07 3.52
CA GLN A 8 9.62 -9.93 4.32
C GLN A 8 10.78 -10.82 3.85
N GLU A 9 10.46 -11.95 3.22
CA GLU A 9 11.40 -12.96 2.71
C GLU A 9 11.03 -13.35 1.28
N ASP A 10 12.00 -13.81 0.48
CA ASP A 10 11.70 -14.26 -0.87
C ASP A 10 10.79 -15.49 -0.84
N ASP A 11 9.68 -15.45 -1.57
CA ASP A 11 8.77 -16.57 -1.77
C ASP A 11 8.80 -16.99 -3.26
N PRO A 12 9.64 -17.98 -3.62
CA PRO A 12 9.71 -18.49 -4.98
C PRO A 12 8.44 -19.21 -5.44
N GLU A 13 7.63 -19.74 -4.52
CA GLU A 13 6.40 -20.48 -4.85
C GLU A 13 5.29 -19.51 -5.28
N ALA A 14 5.14 -18.39 -4.55
CA ALA A 14 4.22 -17.32 -4.92
C ALA A 14 4.79 -16.38 -6.00
N GLY A 15 6.10 -16.41 -6.25
CA GLY A 15 6.79 -15.49 -7.16
C GLY A 15 6.88 -14.07 -6.62
N ILE A 16 6.85 -13.91 -5.29
CA ILE A 16 6.86 -12.62 -4.61
C ILE A 16 8.20 -12.46 -3.91
N TYR A 17 9.00 -11.48 -4.35
CA TYR A 17 10.30 -11.20 -3.74
C TYR A 17 10.16 -10.26 -2.56
N LYS A 18 11.15 -10.31 -1.67
CA LYS A 18 11.29 -9.40 -0.54
C LYS A 18 11.12 -7.93 -0.94
N GLY A 19 10.32 -7.20 -0.16
CA GLY A 19 10.04 -5.77 -0.35
C GLY A 19 8.92 -5.46 -1.35
N HIS A 20 8.25 -6.46 -1.93
CA HIS A 20 7.02 -6.27 -2.69
C HIS A 20 5.78 -6.37 -1.81
N LEU A 21 4.65 -5.86 -2.31
CA LEU A 21 3.35 -6.14 -1.71
C LEU A 21 2.98 -7.61 -1.91
N VAL A 22 2.34 -8.19 -0.90
CA VAL A 22 1.68 -9.51 -1.02
C VAL A 22 0.46 -9.42 -1.95
N LEU A 23 -0.16 -8.25 -2.06
CA LEU A 23 -1.24 -7.98 -3.00
C LEU A 23 -0.73 -8.02 -4.45
N THR A 24 -1.02 -9.10 -5.17
CA THR A 24 -0.64 -9.27 -6.57
C THR A 24 -1.71 -8.75 -7.55
N LYS A 25 -1.31 -8.52 -8.81
CA LYS A 25 -2.27 -8.18 -9.88
C LYS A 25 -3.29 -9.30 -10.15
N ASP A 26 -2.93 -10.56 -9.91
CA ASP A 26 -3.88 -11.67 -10.02
C ASP A 26 -5.03 -11.51 -9.02
N LEU A 27 -4.73 -11.25 -7.74
CA LEU A 27 -5.75 -11.03 -6.71
C LEU A 27 -6.67 -9.84 -7.06
N VAL A 28 -6.09 -8.73 -7.52
CA VAL A 28 -6.86 -7.55 -7.93
C VAL A 28 -7.77 -7.86 -9.11
N ASN A 29 -7.28 -8.56 -10.13
CA ASN A 29 -8.07 -8.93 -11.30
C ASN A 29 -9.20 -9.90 -10.94
N ARG A 30 -8.96 -10.84 -10.01
CA ARG A 30 -9.98 -11.76 -9.53
C ARG A 30 -11.08 -11.03 -8.76
N LEU A 31 -10.74 -10.06 -7.92
CA LEU A 31 -11.72 -9.20 -7.24
C LEU A 31 -12.50 -8.32 -8.23
N ALA A 32 -11.83 -7.73 -9.22
CA ALA A 32 -12.48 -6.94 -10.25
C ALA A 32 -13.48 -7.78 -11.06
N LYS A 33 -13.09 -9.01 -11.41
CA LYS A 33 -13.97 -9.97 -12.08
C LYS A 33 -15.16 -10.36 -11.20
N GLU A 34 -14.93 -10.65 -9.92
CA GLU A 34 -16.01 -10.94 -8.96
C GLU A 34 -16.98 -9.75 -8.83
N GLN A 35 -16.49 -8.52 -8.91
CA GLN A 35 -17.33 -7.33 -8.85
C GLN A 35 -18.19 -7.15 -10.12
N SER A 36 -17.63 -7.42 -11.31
CA SER A 36 -18.37 -7.34 -12.58
C SER A 36 -19.30 -8.52 -12.82
N GLU A 37 -18.87 -9.71 -12.39
CA GLU A 37 -19.54 -11.00 -12.56
C GLU A 37 -19.67 -11.67 -11.18
N PRO A 38 -20.59 -11.18 -10.32
CA PRO A 38 -20.75 -11.74 -8.98
C PRO A 38 -21.21 -13.20 -9.07
N PRO A 39 -20.58 -14.12 -8.32
CA PRO A 39 -20.96 -15.53 -8.32
C PRO A 39 -22.38 -15.70 -7.77
N GLU A 40 -23.09 -16.71 -8.28
CA GLU A 40 -24.45 -17.05 -7.83
C GLU A 40 -24.50 -17.42 -6.35
N ASP A 41 -23.48 -18.14 -5.88
CA ASP A 41 -23.28 -18.43 -4.46
C ASP A 41 -22.34 -17.38 -3.82
N PRO A 42 -22.83 -16.59 -2.85
CA PRO A 42 -22.01 -15.64 -2.10
C PRO A 42 -20.81 -16.28 -1.38
N SER A 43 -20.85 -17.58 -1.08
CA SER A 43 -19.75 -18.30 -0.42
C SER A 43 -18.49 -18.42 -1.28
N MET A 44 -18.64 -18.31 -2.61
CA MET A 44 -17.54 -18.37 -3.57
C MET A 44 -16.81 -17.04 -3.74
N LYS A 45 -17.30 -15.97 -3.09
CA LYS A 45 -16.65 -14.66 -3.11
C LYS A 45 -15.34 -14.72 -2.34
N ILE A 46 -14.29 -14.21 -2.96
CA ILE A 46 -13.04 -13.88 -2.30
C ILE A 46 -13.35 -12.70 -1.37
N GLY A 47 -13.86 -11.60 -1.94
CA GLY A 47 -14.14 -10.37 -1.20
C GLY A 47 -12.98 -9.93 -0.30
N TRP A 48 -13.33 -9.24 0.79
CA TRP A 48 -12.36 -8.75 1.77
C TRP A 48 -11.72 -9.89 2.58
N GLU A 49 -12.52 -10.85 3.02
CA GLU A 49 -12.05 -12.00 3.81
C GLU A 49 -11.01 -12.85 3.06
N GLY A 50 -11.16 -12.97 1.74
CA GLY A 50 -10.19 -13.66 0.91
C GLY A 50 -8.85 -12.93 0.81
N LEU A 51 -8.83 -11.59 0.86
CA LEU A 51 -7.59 -10.81 0.92
C LEU A 51 -6.87 -11.03 2.25
N ILE A 52 -7.60 -11.07 3.36
CA ILE A 52 -7.03 -11.37 4.68
C ILE A 52 -6.46 -12.79 4.70
N ARG A 53 -7.22 -13.78 4.22
CA ARG A 53 -6.78 -15.19 4.14
C ARG A 53 -5.57 -15.39 3.23
N ALA A 54 -5.45 -14.58 2.18
CA ALA A 54 -4.29 -14.56 1.29
C ALA A 54 -3.07 -13.86 1.92
N GLY A 55 -3.20 -13.26 3.11
CA GLY A 55 -2.14 -12.47 3.75
C GLY A 55 -1.85 -11.16 3.03
N ALA A 56 -2.71 -10.74 2.10
CA ALA A 56 -2.53 -9.50 1.35
C ALA A 56 -2.89 -8.27 2.20
N VAL A 57 -3.79 -8.45 3.16
CA VAL A 57 -4.26 -7.42 4.10
C VAL A 57 -4.16 -7.95 5.53
N GLU A 58 -3.65 -7.10 6.41
CA GLU A 58 -3.53 -7.36 7.84
C GLU A 58 -4.18 -6.23 8.64
N TYR A 59 -4.80 -6.57 9.78
CA TYR A 59 -5.30 -5.59 10.73
C TYR A 59 -4.25 -5.32 11.79
N LEU A 60 -3.64 -4.14 11.75
CA LEU A 60 -2.72 -3.70 12.79
C LEU A 60 -3.49 -3.07 13.94
N ASP A 61 -3.19 -3.46 15.16
CA ASP A 61 -3.64 -2.72 16.33
C ASP A 61 -2.70 -1.55 16.69
N ALA A 62 -3.05 -0.77 17.71
CA ALA A 62 -2.27 0.40 18.11
C ALA A 62 -0.90 0.06 18.70
N GLU A 63 -0.75 -1.10 19.34
CA GLU A 63 0.52 -1.55 19.93
C GLU A 63 1.46 -2.05 18.84
N GLU A 64 0.95 -2.80 17.87
CA GLU A 64 1.70 -3.26 16.70
C GLU A 64 2.17 -2.11 15.80
N GLU A 65 1.39 -1.02 15.73
CA GLU A 65 1.76 0.19 14.99
C GLU A 65 3.04 0.87 15.53
N GLU A 66 3.34 0.73 16.82
CA GLU A 66 4.55 1.32 17.43
C GLU A 66 5.84 0.62 16.98
N THR A 67 5.74 -0.63 16.50
CA THR A 67 6.88 -1.45 16.08
C THR A 67 6.92 -1.71 14.57
N SER A 68 5.88 -1.28 13.85
CA SER A 68 5.75 -1.46 12.41
C SER A 68 6.34 -0.29 11.61
N MET A 69 6.90 -0.60 10.43
CA MET A 69 7.38 0.40 9.48
C MET A 69 6.42 0.46 8.29
N ILE A 70 5.57 1.48 8.23
CA ILE A 70 4.51 1.62 7.22
C ILE A 70 4.93 2.65 6.17
N CYS A 71 4.91 2.27 4.89
CA CYS A 71 5.03 3.21 3.78
C CYS A 71 3.66 3.76 3.37
N MET A 72 3.64 4.97 2.80
CA MET A 72 2.37 5.66 2.47
C MET A 72 1.84 5.29 1.09
N THR A 73 2.74 5.00 0.15
CA THR A 73 2.40 4.67 -1.23
C THR A 73 3.23 3.49 -1.75
N PRO A 74 2.70 2.66 -2.67
CA PRO A 74 3.47 1.58 -3.29
C PRO A 74 4.72 2.07 -4.03
N GLU A 75 4.72 3.31 -4.56
CA GLU A 75 5.91 3.89 -5.17
C GLU A 75 7.05 4.09 -4.18
N ASP A 76 6.75 4.30 -2.90
CA ASP A 76 7.77 4.44 -1.85
C ASP A 76 8.50 3.09 -1.62
N LEU A 77 7.81 1.96 -1.83
CA LEU A 77 8.43 0.62 -1.80
C LEU A 77 9.36 0.42 -3.00
N GLU A 78 8.95 0.86 -4.18
CA GLU A 78 9.81 0.78 -5.38
C GLU A 78 11.07 1.63 -5.21
N LEU A 79 10.91 2.85 -4.72
CA LEU A 79 12.01 3.76 -4.41
C LEU A 79 12.97 3.13 -3.41
N TYR A 80 12.43 2.53 -2.35
CA TYR A 80 13.19 1.81 -1.34
C TYR A 80 14.00 0.66 -1.94
N ARG A 81 13.41 -0.14 -2.85
CA ARG A 81 14.10 -1.25 -3.52
C ARG A 81 15.21 -0.77 -4.43
N LEU A 82 14.98 0.26 -5.24
CA LEU A 82 15.97 0.87 -6.11
C LEU A 82 17.15 1.44 -5.31
N GLN A 83 16.85 2.11 -4.19
CA GLN A 83 17.86 2.63 -3.28
C GLN A 83 18.71 1.52 -2.65
N LYS A 84 18.11 0.39 -2.24
CA LYS A 84 18.85 -0.79 -1.74
C LYS A 84 19.67 -1.49 -2.82
N ALA A 85 19.26 -1.41 -4.08
CA ALA A 85 20.04 -1.87 -5.22
C ALA A 85 21.22 -0.93 -5.58
N GLY A 86 21.37 0.20 -4.86
CA GLY A 86 22.42 1.18 -5.11
C GLY A 86 22.17 2.07 -6.33
N ILE A 87 20.94 2.08 -6.84
CA ILE A 87 20.55 2.93 -7.96
C ILE A 87 20.23 4.31 -7.39
N ALA A 88 21.05 5.30 -7.73
CA ALA A 88 20.76 6.69 -7.42
C ALA A 88 19.52 7.10 -8.20
N LEU A 89 18.50 7.55 -7.46
CA LEU A 89 17.29 8.11 -8.04
C LEU A 89 17.57 9.58 -8.30
N ASP A 90 17.44 10.02 -9.55
CA ASP A 90 17.45 11.44 -9.85
C ASP A 90 16.24 12.08 -9.16
N ASP A 91 16.50 13.00 -8.25
CA ASP A 91 15.49 13.87 -7.63
C ASP A 91 14.93 14.91 -8.63
N ASP A 92 15.18 14.74 -9.93
CA ASP A 92 14.71 15.67 -10.95
C ASP A 92 13.19 15.57 -11.02
N PRO A 93 12.43 16.64 -10.65
CA PRO A 93 10.97 16.62 -10.67
C PRO A 93 10.38 16.33 -12.06
N GLY A 94 11.20 16.29 -13.11
CA GLY A 94 10.78 15.99 -14.47
C GLY A 94 9.69 16.96 -14.95
N ASP A 95 8.86 16.46 -15.87
CA ASP A 95 7.85 17.22 -16.62
C ASP A 95 6.63 17.73 -15.79
N ASP A 96 6.56 17.50 -14.48
CA ASP A 96 5.33 17.70 -13.72
C ASP A 96 5.51 18.58 -12.48
N LEU A 97 5.75 19.87 -12.73
CA LEU A 97 5.97 20.95 -11.76
C LEU A 97 4.86 21.10 -10.70
N ASN A 98 3.66 20.58 -10.96
CA ASN A 98 2.49 20.74 -10.09
C ASN A 98 2.26 19.55 -9.15
N LYS A 99 3.12 18.53 -9.16
CA LYS A 99 2.99 17.38 -8.26
C LYS A 99 3.31 17.75 -6.81
N ARG A 100 2.61 17.10 -5.87
CA ARG A 100 2.95 17.16 -4.45
C ARG A 100 4.39 16.70 -4.25
N LEU A 101 5.20 17.54 -3.62
CA LEU A 101 6.59 17.21 -3.29
C LEU A 101 6.61 16.01 -2.33
N LYS A 102 7.26 14.92 -2.75
CA LYS A 102 7.47 13.75 -1.88
C LYS A 102 8.66 14.01 -0.96
N THR A 103 8.55 13.58 0.28
CA THR A 103 9.69 13.54 1.21
C THR A 103 10.68 12.48 0.75
N LYS A 104 11.98 12.83 0.72
CA LYS A 104 13.03 11.86 0.38
C LYS A 104 13.03 10.69 1.37
N THR A 105 13.13 9.47 0.87
CA THR A 105 13.26 8.28 1.71
C THR A 105 14.56 8.34 2.49
N ASN A 106 14.49 8.10 3.80
CA ASN A 106 15.67 8.05 4.64
C ASN A 106 16.55 6.84 4.21
N PRO A 107 17.83 7.05 3.85
CA PRO A 107 18.74 5.96 3.49
C PRO A 107 18.94 4.91 4.57
N THR A 108 18.73 5.29 5.84
CA THR A 108 18.87 4.38 6.99
C THR A 108 17.63 3.53 7.24
N THR A 109 16.56 3.67 6.46
CA THR A 109 15.38 2.80 6.58
C THR A 109 15.78 1.36 6.26
N HIS A 110 15.55 0.47 7.22
CA HIS A 110 16.01 -0.92 7.11
C HIS A 110 15.09 -1.80 6.29
N MET A 111 13.77 -1.70 6.48
CA MET A 111 12.75 -2.45 5.75
C MET A 111 11.35 -1.91 6.09
N TYR A 112 10.42 -1.91 5.12
CA TYR A 112 9.01 -1.67 5.37
C TYR A 112 8.30 -3.00 5.67
N THR A 113 7.44 -2.99 6.69
CA THR A 113 6.60 -4.16 7.06
C THR A 113 5.23 -4.11 6.39
N HIS A 114 4.70 -2.90 6.19
CA HIS A 114 3.37 -2.68 5.64
C HIS A 114 3.33 -1.48 4.69
N CYS A 115 2.25 -1.39 3.94
CA CYS A 115 1.89 -0.24 3.11
C CYS A 115 0.47 0.20 3.47
N GLU A 116 0.28 1.51 3.64
CA GLU A 116 -1.04 2.11 3.79
C GLU A 116 -1.90 1.80 2.56
N ILE A 117 -3.21 1.56 2.76
CA ILE A 117 -4.13 1.28 1.64
C ILE A 117 -4.30 2.55 0.79
N HIS A 118 -4.60 3.66 1.46
CA HIS A 118 -4.62 4.99 0.85
C HIS A 118 -4.60 6.07 1.96
N PRO A 119 -3.78 7.13 1.87
CA PRO A 119 -3.70 8.16 2.92
C PRO A 119 -5.03 8.85 3.26
N SER A 120 -5.97 8.94 2.31
CA SER A 120 -7.31 9.51 2.55
C SER A 120 -8.16 8.68 3.53
N MET A 121 -7.80 7.42 3.80
CA MET A 121 -8.52 6.58 4.77
C MET A 121 -8.30 7.04 6.22
N ILE A 122 -7.36 7.96 6.46
CA ILE A 122 -7.16 8.63 7.75
C ILE A 122 -8.29 9.62 8.04
N LEU A 123 -8.98 10.11 7.01
CA LEU A 123 -10.05 11.10 7.15
C LEU A 123 -11.31 10.46 7.76
N GLY A 124 -11.91 11.14 8.74
CA GLY A 124 -13.22 10.78 9.27
C GLY A 124 -14.35 11.03 8.25
N ILE A 125 -15.54 10.47 8.53
CA ILE A 125 -16.72 10.52 7.64
C ILE A 125 -17.09 11.94 7.22
N CYS A 126 -17.03 12.92 8.13
CA CYS A 126 -17.34 14.30 7.80
C CYS A 126 -16.23 15.00 6.99
N ALA A 127 -14.98 14.58 7.15
CA ALA A 127 -13.85 15.16 6.41
C ALA A 127 -13.73 14.58 5.00
N SER A 128 -14.16 13.33 4.78
CA SER A 128 -14.08 12.66 3.47
C SER A 128 -15.01 13.24 2.40
N ILE A 129 -16.01 14.03 2.80
CA ILE A 129 -16.92 14.73 1.88
C ILE A 129 -16.42 16.14 1.50
N ILE A 130 -15.33 16.62 2.10
CA ILE A 130 -14.77 17.94 1.80
C ILE A 130 -13.94 17.81 0.52
N PRO A 131 -14.22 18.60 -0.53
CA PRO A 131 -13.40 18.58 -1.74
C PRO A 131 -12.00 19.12 -1.44
N PHE A 132 -10.97 18.42 -1.92
CA PHE A 132 -9.55 18.74 -1.70
C PHE A 132 -9.21 18.99 -0.22
N PRO A 133 -9.47 18.01 0.66
CA PRO A 133 -9.34 18.20 2.11
C PRO A 133 -7.89 18.47 2.54
N ASP A 134 -6.92 18.02 1.75
CA ASP A 134 -5.48 18.22 1.92
C ASP A 134 -4.96 19.57 1.41
N HIS A 135 -5.81 20.39 0.78
CA HIS A 135 -5.47 21.72 0.25
C HIS A 135 -6.10 22.86 1.05
N ASN A 136 -6.83 22.54 2.13
CA ASN A 136 -7.52 23.54 2.93
C ASN A 136 -6.71 23.91 4.18
N GLN A 137 -6.91 25.13 4.69
CA GLN A 137 -6.25 25.58 5.92
C GLN A 137 -6.79 24.82 7.13
N VAL A 138 -5.90 24.14 7.86
CA VAL A 138 -6.21 23.63 9.19
C VAL A 138 -6.21 24.81 10.17
N ARG A 139 -7.32 25.01 10.88
CA ARG A 139 -7.47 26.07 11.88
C ARG A 139 -7.45 25.50 13.28
#